data_AF-A0A098ED41-F1
#
_entry.id   AF-A0A098ED41-F1
#
_cell.length_a   1.000
_cell.length_b   1.000
_cell.length_c   1.000
_cell.angle_alpha   90.00
_cell.angle_beta   90.00
_cell.angle_gamma   90.00
#
_symmetry.space_group_name_H-M   'P 1'
#
loop_
_entity.id
_entity.type
_entity.pdbx_description
1 polymer ?
#
loop_
_entity_poly.entity_id
_entity_poly.type
_entity_poly.pdbx_seq_one_letter_code
_entity_poly.pdbx_strand_id
1 'polypeptide(L)' 'MPPHGGFGLGIYRIIMQMLNTTIREVVLFPRDRHMLTP' A
#
# COMPACT_ATOMS: atom_id res chain seq x y z
N MET A 1 21.88 -13.00 -18.99
CA MET A 1 20.62 -13.06 -18.22
C MET A 1 19.51 -13.49 -19.17
N PRO A 2 18.72 -14.53 -18.84
CA PRO A 2 17.56 -14.94 -19.66
C PRO A 2 16.50 -13.82 -19.67
N PRO A 3 15.58 -13.75 -20.65
CA PRO A 3 14.47 -12.79 -20.63
C PRO A 3 13.61 -13.00 -19.39
N HIS A 4 13.39 -11.94 -18.61
CA HIS A 4 12.55 -11.96 -17.41
C HIS A 4 11.70 -10.70 -17.35
N GLY A 5 10.48 -10.85 -16.84
CA GLY A 5 9.53 -9.78 -16.61
C GLY A 5 8.78 -10.03 -15.30
N GLY A 6 8.27 -8.97 -14.68
CA GLY A 6 7.53 -9.04 -13.43
C GLY A 6 6.60 -7.85 -13.28
N PHE A 7 5.67 -7.95 -12.32
CA PHE A 7 4.79 -6.86 -11.95
C PHE A 7 4.77 -6.69 -10.43
N GLY A 8 4.40 -5.51 -9.97
CA GLY A 8 4.24 -5.19 -8.55
C GLY A 8 2.81 -4.78 -8.24
N LEU A 9 2.32 -5.17 -7.06
CA LEU A 9 1.02 -4.75 -6.55
C LEU A 9 1.16 -4.27 -5.10
N GLY A 10 0.49 -3.16 -4.80
CA GLY A 10 0.39 -2.64 -3.44
C GLY A 10 -0.84 -3.21 -2.74
N ILE A 11 -0.66 -4.16 -1.82
CA ILE A 11 -1.76 -4.82 -1.11
C ILE A 11 -2.73 -3.84 -0.44
N TYR A 12 -2.21 -2.82 0.25
CA TYR A 12 -3.02 -1.79 0.89
C TYR A 12 -3.78 -0.92 -0.11
N ARG A 13 -3.27 -0.72 -1.33
CA ARG A 13 -3.95 0.03 -2.39
C ARG A 13 -5.14 -0.74 -2.95
N ILE A 14 -5.01 -2.06 -3.09
CA ILE A 14 -6.12 -2.93 -3.50
C ILE A 14 -7.24 -2.86 -2.45
N ILE A 15 -6.89 -3.02 -1.17
CA ILE A 15 -7.87 -2.98 -0.07
C ILE A 15 -8.56 -1.61 0.00
N MET A 16 -7.79 -0.53 -0.11
CA MET A 16 -8.31 0.85 -0.17
C MET A 16 -9.38 1.02 -1.28
N GLN A 17 -9.13 0.46 -2.47
CA GLN A 17 -10.07 0.51 -3.59
C GLN A 17 -11.31 -0.37 -3.36
N MET A 18 -11.13 -1.58 -2.83
CA MET A 18 -12.24 -2.51 -2.55
C MET A 18 -13.20 -1.95 -1.49
N LEU A 19 -12.66 -1.24 -0.49
CA LEU A 19 -13.42 -0.68 0.62
C LEU A 19 -13.84 0.78 0.40
N ASN A 20 -13.48 1.38 -0.76
CA ASN A 20 -13.72 2.79 -1.08
C ASN A 20 -13.36 3.75 0.07
N THR A 21 -12.15 3.58 0.62
CA THR A 21 -11.67 4.35 1.78
C THR A 21 -10.30 4.99 1.52
N THR A 22 -9.70 5.61 2.53
CA THR A 22 -8.37 6.19 2.51
C THR A 22 -7.29 5.17 2.92
N ILE A 23 -6.07 5.34 2.42
CA ILE A 23 -4.95 4.43 2.68
C ILE A 23 -4.61 4.30 4.18
N ARG A 24 -4.89 5.34 4.97
CA ARG A 24 -4.58 5.37 6.41
C ARG A 24 -5.49 4.45 7.21
N GLU A 25 -6.70 4.17 6.72
CA GLU A 25 -7.68 3.32 7.40
C GLU A 25 -7.42 1.83 7.18
N VAL A 26 -6.70 1.49 6.12
CA VAL A 26 -6.39 0.10 5.74
C VAL A 26 -4.99 -0.33 6.17
N VAL A 27 -4.18 0.59 6.70
CA VAL A 27 -2.82 0.35 7.18
C VAL A 27 -2.80 0.43 8.70
N LEU A 28 -2.30 -0.62 9.36
CA LEU A 28 -2.29 -0.72 10.83
C LEU A 28 -1.46 0.40 11.51
N PHE A 29 -0.29 0.73 10.95
CA PHE A 29 0.57 1.81 11.42
C PHE A 29 0.97 2.69 10.22
N PRO A 30 0.13 3.67 9.83
CA PRO A 30 0.40 4.47 8.65
C PRO A 30 1.71 5.25 8.82
N ARG A 31 2.53 5.25 7.75
CA ARG A 31 3.77 6.03 7.69
C ARG A 31 3.64 7.10 6.63
N ASP A 32 3.83 8.35 7.02
CA ASP A 32 3.91 9.49 6.12
C ASP A 32 4.98 10.49 6.60
N ARG A 33 5.12 11.63 5.91
CA ARG A 33 6.12 12.66 6.25
C ARG A 33 5.93 13.31 7.64
N HIS A 34 4.74 13.22 8.21
CA HIS A 34 4.31 13.84 9.47
C HIS A 34 3.97 12.81 10.56
N MET A 35 3.80 11.54 10.22
CA MET A 35 3.43 10.45 11.10
C MET A 35 4.38 9.28 10.88
N LEU A 36 5.39 9.19 11.76
CA LEU A 36 6.36 8.10 11.82
C LEU A 36 6.13 7.19 13.03
N THR A 37 4.96 7.35 13.65
CA THR A 37 4.60 6.84 14.98
C THR A 37 3.26 6.05 14.93
N PRO A 38 2.91 5.22 15.94
CA PRO A 38 3.07 5.47 17.37
C PRO A 38 4.53 5.62 17.78
#